data_AF-A0A8T2VDP1-F1
#
_entry.id   AF-A0A8T2VDP1-F1
#
_cell.length_a   1.000
_cell.length_b   1.000
_cell.length_c   1.000
_cell.angle_alpha   90.00
_cell.angle_beta   90.00
_cell.angle_gamma   90.00
#
_symmetry.space_group_name_H-M   'P 1'
#
loop_
_entity.id
_entity.type
_entity.pdbx_description
1 polymer ?
#
loop_
_entity_poly.entity_id
_entity_poly.type
_entity_poly.pdbx_seq_one_letter_code
_entity_poly.pdbx_strand_id
1 'polypeptide(L)'
;MRALAPSFRLLAGLLLLIVLSLSSANAQCNFANSCTGVELYGYILRGDCINEDGHPHATSINLNYYIGNDNGRLEYPGESFGSSCVKTALNDGHTLTASCKGADGQYHDSSMDLNYVVGNSYGYMEPCRASNADHVLKSSSE
;
A
#
# COMPACT_ATOMS: atom_id res chain seq x y z
N MET A 1 4.01 -75.30 12.12
CA MET A 1 2.83 -75.13 11.23
C MET A 1 1.79 -74.28 11.92
N ARG A 2 1.62 -73.03 11.47
CA ARG A 2 0.36 -72.25 11.42
C ARG A 2 0.72 -70.91 10.78
N ALA A 3 0.33 -70.78 9.51
CA ALA A 3 0.34 -69.53 8.77
C ALA A 3 -0.94 -68.74 9.10
N LEU A 4 -0.83 -67.43 9.23
CA LEU A 4 -1.93 -66.49 9.00
C LEU A 4 -1.33 -65.19 8.46
N ALA A 5 -1.77 -64.85 7.26
CA ALA A 5 -1.37 -63.70 6.46
C ALA A 5 -2.08 -62.40 6.93
N PRO A 6 -1.71 -61.22 6.40
CA PRO A 6 -2.09 -59.91 6.95
C PRO A 6 -3.49 -59.49 6.50
N SER A 7 -4.16 -58.64 7.29
CA SER A 7 -5.42 -57.98 6.87
C SER A 7 -5.39 -56.48 7.26
N PHE A 8 -5.36 -55.56 6.28
CA PHE A 8 -6.51 -54.89 5.60
C PHE A 8 -7.22 -53.92 6.57
N ARG A 9 -7.41 -52.61 6.35
CA ARG A 9 -7.80 -51.83 5.16
C ARG A 9 -7.54 -50.31 5.35
N LEU A 10 -7.22 -49.64 4.24
CA LEU A 10 -7.65 -48.31 3.79
C LEU A 10 -8.25 -47.28 4.77
N LEU A 11 -7.59 -46.13 4.88
CA LEU A 11 -8.19 -44.78 4.78
C LEU A 11 -7.20 -43.95 3.95
N ALA A 12 -7.48 -43.71 2.67
CA ALA A 12 -7.88 -42.38 2.19
C ALA A 12 -6.86 -41.32 2.68
N GLY A 13 -5.86 -40.93 1.88
CA GLY A 13 -6.12 -40.12 0.70
C GLY A 13 -6.83 -38.84 1.13
N LEU A 14 -6.09 -37.72 1.08
CA LEU A 14 -6.54 -36.34 1.28
C LEU A 14 -6.43 -35.78 2.72
N LEU A 15 -5.95 -34.53 2.80
CA LEU A 15 -5.94 -33.64 3.96
C LEU A 15 -4.73 -33.65 4.91
N LEU A 16 -3.52 -33.41 4.38
CA LEU A 16 -2.67 -32.35 4.95
C LEU A 16 -1.81 -31.67 3.89
N LEU A 17 -2.39 -31.44 2.71
CA LEU A 17 -2.04 -30.26 1.89
C LEU A 17 -2.61 -29.01 2.58
N ILE A 18 -2.32 -28.84 3.88
CA ILE A 18 -2.27 -27.49 4.41
C ILE A 18 -0.94 -26.98 3.85
N VAL A 19 -0.96 -26.57 2.59
CA VAL A 19 -0.15 -25.44 2.17
C VAL A 19 -0.48 -24.38 3.22
N LEU A 20 0.36 -24.31 4.26
CA LEU A 20 0.58 -23.12 5.05
C LEU A 20 0.97 -22.10 3.98
N SER A 21 -0.04 -21.49 3.41
CA SER A 21 0.09 -20.22 2.75
C SER A 21 0.55 -19.33 3.89
N LEU A 22 1.87 -19.21 4.03
CA LEU A 22 2.45 -18.05 4.66
C LEU A 22 1.95 -16.90 3.79
N SER A 23 0.79 -16.36 4.14
CA SER A 23 0.40 -15.06 3.68
C SER A 23 1.52 -14.16 4.18
N SER A 24 2.43 -13.80 3.29
CA SER A 24 3.33 -12.69 3.50
C SER A 24 2.43 -11.54 3.91
N ALA A 25 2.39 -11.21 5.19
CA ALA A 25 1.70 -10.02 5.65
C ALA A 25 2.45 -8.89 4.96
N ASN A 26 1.90 -8.39 3.85
CA ASN A 26 2.40 -7.19 3.20
C ASN A 26 2.43 -6.15 4.32
N ALA A 27 3.62 -5.71 4.71
CA ALA A 27 3.77 -4.77 5.82
C ALA A 27 3.25 -3.41 5.36
N GLN A 28 1.93 -3.23 5.35
CA GLN A 28 1.27 -1.98 5.06
C GLN A 28 1.46 -1.01 6.22
N CYS A 29 1.40 0.28 5.94
CA CYS A 29 1.49 1.32 6.95
C CYS A 29 0.13 1.69 7.52
N ASN A 30 -0.89 1.67 6.66
CA ASN A 30 -2.30 1.82 7.01
C ASN A 30 -2.62 3.06 7.85
N PHE A 31 -2.27 4.26 7.37
CA PHE A 31 -2.69 5.48 8.08
C PHE A 31 -4.21 5.50 8.32
N ALA A 32 -5.02 5.01 7.36
CA ALA A 32 -6.48 5.00 7.45
C ALA A 32 -7.03 4.18 8.64
N ASN A 33 -6.25 3.28 9.24
CA ASN A 33 -6.66 2.55 10.45
C ASN A 33 -6.77 3.44 11.69
N SER A 34 -6.07 4.57 11.70
CA SER A 34 -5.96 5.46 12.85
C SER A 34 -6.16 6.93 12.50
N CYS A 35 -6.55 7.22 11.26
CA CYS A 35 -6.85 8.56 10.79
C CYS A 35 -8.31 8.62 10.33
N THR A 36 -8.97 9.73 10.63
CA THR A 36 -10.39 9.97 10.32
C THR A 36 -10.56 11.34 9.69
N GLY A 37 -11.72 11.57 9.04
CA GLY A 37 -12.00 12.84 8.37
C GLY A 37 -11.00 13.17 7.26
N VAL A 38 -10.51 12.15 6.56
CA VAL A 38 -9.43 12.30 5.58
C VAL A 38 -9.97 12.91 4.29
N GLU A 39 -9.34 14.00 3.85
CA GLU A 39 -9.69 14.76 2.65
C GLU A 39 -8.44 15.08 1.83
N LEU A 40 -8.63 15.22 0.50
CA LEU A 40 -7.57 15.59 -0.43
C LEU A 40 -7.84 16.98 -1.03
N TYR A 41 -6.89 17.88 -0.85
CA TYR A 41 -6.91 19.22 -1.44
C TYR A 41 -5.75 19.36 -2.43
N GLY A 42 -6.04 19.16 -3.71
CA GLY A 42 -5.01 19.07 -4.75
C GLY A 42 -4.15 17.82 -4.56
N TYR A 43 -2.98 17.99 -3.94
CA TYR A 43 -2.05 16.91 -3.59
C TYR A 43 -1.71 16.88 -2.08
N ILE A 44 -2.43 17.66 -1.27
CA ILE A 44 -2.28 17.68 0.18
C ILE A 44 -3.38 16.80 0.79
N LEU A 45 -2.97 15.71 1.44
CA LEU A 45 -3.84 14.85 2.22
C LEU A 45 -3.91 15.41 3.64
N ARG A 46 -5.11 15.61 4.18
CA ARG A 46 -5.34 16.14 5.53
C ARG A 46 -6.33 15.24 6.27
N GLY A 47 -6.17 15.11 7.57
CA GLY A 47 -7.14 14.43 8.44
C GLY A 47 -6.73 14.53 9.91
N ASP A 48 -7.48 13.83 10.77
CA ASP A 48 -7.19 13.73 12.20
C ASP A 48 -6.70 12.32 12.52
N CYS A 49 -5.45 12.20 12.96
CA CYS A 49 -4.80 10.93 13.26
C CYS A 49 -4.58 10.74 14.76
N ILE A 50 -4.78 9.53 15.27
CA ILE A 50 -4.62 9.22 16.69
C ILE A 50 -3.14 9.29 17.09
N ASN A 51 -2.82 10.04 18.15
CA ASN A 51 -1.48 10.17 18.74
C ASN A 51 -1.21 9.12 19.84
N GLU A 52 -0.03 9.17 20.49
CA GLU A 52 0.32 8.23 21.57
C GLU A 52 -0.62 8.29 22.79
N ASP A 53 -1.27 9.43 23.03
CA ASP A 53 -2.23 9.60 24.12
C ASP A 53 -3.63 9.06 23.77
N GLY A 54 -3.82 8.56 22.54
CA GLY A 54 -5.11 8.08 22.05
C GLY A 54 -6.06 9.21 21.59
N HIS A 55 -5.56 10.43 21.44
CA HIS A 55 -6.34 11.59 21.01
C HIS A 55 -6.11 11.92 19.52
N PRO A 56 -7.14 12.44 18.81
CA PRO A 56 -6.98 12.89 17.44
C PRO A 56 -6.09 14.13 17.37
N HIS A 57 -5.12 14.11 16.45
CA HIS A 57 -4.25 15.21 16.10
C HIS A 57 -4.45 15.57 14.62
N ALA A 58 -4.80 16.83 14.35
CA ALA A 58 -4.96 17.32 12.99
C ALA A 58 -3.59 17.35 12.28
N THR A 59 -3.46 16.61 11.18
CA THR A 59 -2.21 16.47 10.45
C THR A 59 -2.44 16.52 8.94
N SER A 60 -1.37 16.75 8.19
CA SER A 60 -1.40 16.77 6.74
C SER A 60 -0.07 16.36 6.15
N ILE A 61 -0.11 15.73 4.98
CA ILE A 61 1.06 15.35 4.20
C ILE A 61 0.89 15.80 2.75
N ASN A 62 1.95 16.36 2.18
CA ASN A 62 1.99 16.68 0.75
C ASN A 62 2.46 15.46 -0.04
N LEU A 63 1.52 14.80 -0.72
CA LEU A 63 1.77 13.59 -1.51
C LEU A 63 2.69 13.88 -2.71
N ASN A 64 2.75 15.12 -3.18
CA ASN A 64 3.58 15.51 -4.32
C ASN A 64 5.08 15.39 -4.03
N TYR A 65 5.49 15.28 -2.77
CA TYR A 65 6.89 15.04 -2.39
C TYR A 65 7.30 13.57 -2.38
N TYR A 66 6.36 12.63 -2.53
CA TYR A 66 6.66 11.20 -2.37
C TYR A 66 6.01 10.31 -3.41
N ILE A 67 5.07 10.82 -4.20
CA ILE A 67 4.43 10.12 -5.31
C ILE A 67 4.88 10.76 -6.62
N GLY A 68 5.26 9.91 -7.58
CA GLY A 68 5.65 10.27 -8.94
C GLY A 68 4.63 9.80 -9.98
N ASN A 69 4.96 10.06 -11.24
CA ASN A 69 4.25 9.55 -12.40
C ASN A 69 5.25 8.81 -13.30
N ASP A 70 5.13 7.48 -13.35
CA ASP A 70 5.87 6.63 -14.29
C ASP A 70 4.97 6.27 -15.48
N ASN A 71 5.23 6.89 -16.62
CA ASN A 71 4.55 6.65 -17.89
C ASN A 71 3.01 6.58 -17.80
N GLY A 72 2.40 7.55 -17.11
CA GLY A 72 0.95 7.65 -16.92
C GLY A 72 0.43 6.88 -15.71
N ARG A 73 1.30 6.36 -14.84
CA ARG A 73 0.91 5.62 -13.63
C ARG A 73 1.47 6.27 -12.39
N LEU A 74 0.65 6.38 -11.34
CA LEU A 74 1.11 6.81 -10.03
C LEU A 74 2.16 5.81 -9.51
N GLU A 75 3.32 6.31 -9.11
CA GLU A 75 4.45 5.52 -8.63
C GLU A 75 4.90 5.98 -7.24
N TYR A 76 5.25 5.03 -6.39
CA TYR A 76 5.91 5.29 -5.11
C TYR A 76 7.12 4.36 -4.95
N PRO A 77 8.28 4.87 -4.50
CA PRO A 77 8.54 6.29 -4.28
C PRO A 77 8.60 7.04 -5.62
N GLY A 78 8.30 8.32 -5.59
CA GLY A 78 8.52 9.23 -6.70
C GLY A 78 8.34 10.65 -6.22
N GLU A 79 8.36 11.60 -7.14
CA GLU A 79 8.15 13.01 -6.80
C GLU A 79 7.37 13.71 -7.91
N SER A 80 6.71 14.80 -7.54
CA SER A 80 6.10 15.77 -8.46
C SER A 80 5.03 15.21 -9.41
N PHE A 81 4.29 14.17 -9.02
CA PHE A 81 3.19 13.66 -9.87
C PHE A 81 2.18 14.75 -10.25
N GLY A 82 1.88 15.68 -9.34
CA GLY A 82 0.95 16.80 -9.55
C GLY A 82 1.36 17.76 -10.67
N SER A 83 2.61 17.74 -11.13
CA SER A 83 3.06 18.50 -12.30
C SER A 83 2.60 17.88 -13.63
N SER A 84 2.22 16.60 -13.63
CA SER A 84 1.88 15.84 -14.83
C SER A 84 0.59 15.03 -14.72
N CYS A 85 -0.07 15.04 -13.56
CA CYS A 85 -1.35 14.41 -13.29
C CYS A 85 -2.43 15.44 -12.98
N VAL A 86 -3.67 15.11 -13.34
CA VAL A 86 -4.86 15.93 -13.14
C VAL A 86 -6.01 15.09 -12.57
N LYS A 87 -7.12 15.75 -12.20
CA LYS A 87 -8.32 15.09 -11.63
C LYS A 87 -7.98 14.23 -10.41
N THR A 88 -7.16 14.77 -9.51
CA THR A 88 -6.79 14.09 -8.28
C THR A 88 -8.00 13.97 -7.37
N ALA A 89 -8.27 12.77 -6.86
CA ALA A 89 -9.36 12.51 -5.93
C ALA A 89 -8.97 11.42 -4.95
N LEU A 90 -9.57 11.46 -3.76
CA LEU A 90 -9.46 10.42 -2.74
C LEU A 90 -10.75 9.62 -2.70
N ASN A 91 -10.65 8.32 -2.97
CA ASN A 91 -11.76 7.37 -2.89
C ASN A 91 -11.57 6.49 -1.65
N ASP A 92 -12.68 6.14 -1.01
CA ASP A 92 -12.73 5.27 0.17
C ASP A 92 -11.83 5.72 1.34
N GLY A 93 -11.44 7.00 1.36
CA GLY A 93 -10.58 7.59 2.38
C GLY A 93 -9.10 7.19 2.31
N HIS A 94 -8.69 6.33 1.38
CA HIS A 94 -7.30 5.85 1.28
C HIS A 94 -6.79 5.59 -0.14
N THR A 95 -7.64 5.60 -1.17
CA THR A 95 -7.21 5.35 -2.55
C THR A 95 -7.07 6.68 -3.30
N LEU A 96 -5.84 7.07 -3.62
CA LEU A 96 -5.57 8.19 -4.52
C LEU A 96 -5.90 7.77 -5.95
N THR A 97 -6.68 8.57 -6.66
CA THR A 97 -6.89 8.44 -8.10
C THR A 97 -6.45 9.70 -8.82
N ALA A 98 -5.91 9.56 -10.02
CA ALA A 98 -5.50 10.65 -10.88
C ALA A 98 -5.44 10.21 -12.35
N SER A 99 -5.48 11.18 -13.26
CA SER A 99 -5.21 10.96 -14.69
C SER A 99 -3.84 11.55 -15.02
N CYS A 100 -2.88 10.73 -15.38
CA CYS A 100 -1.46 11.09 -15.47
C CYS A 100 -0.94 11.03 -16.91
N LYS A 101 -0.12 12.01 -17.30
CA LYS A 101 0.43 12.09 -18.65
C LYS A 101 1.56 11.06 -18.85
N GLY A 102 1.44 10.20 -19.86
CA GLY A 102 2.47 9.25 -20.27
C GLY A 102 3.49 9.82 -21.24
N ALA A 103 4.52 9.03 -21.56
CA ALA A 103 5.55 9.38 -22.53
C ALA A 103 5.00 9.46 -23.98
N ASP A 104 3.87 8.80 -24.23
CA ASP A 104 3.07 8.91 -25.46
C ASP A 104 2.32 10.25 -25.58
N GLY A 105 2.39 11.09 -24.55
CA GLY A 105 1.72 12.38 -24.47
C GLY A 105 0.23 12.30 -24.11
N GLN A 106 -0.33 11.10 -23.94
CA GLN A 106 -1.72 10.88 -23.56
C GLN A 106 -1.88 10.82 -22.04
N TYR A 107 -3.10 11.05 -21.57
CA TYR A 107 -3.44 10.89 -20.15
C TYR A 107 -4.01 9.49 -19.90
N HIS A 108 -3.53 8.83 -18.84
CA HIS A 108 -3.94 7.51 -18.42
C HIS A 108 -4.48 7.57 -17.00
N ASP A 109 -5.64 6.96 -16.76
CA ASP A 109 -6.22 6.90 -15.42
C ASP A 109 -5.45 5.90 -14.56
N SER A 110 -5.11 6.31 -13.36
CA SER A 110 -4.28 5.55 -12.43
C SER A 110 -4.79 5.71 -11.00
N SER A 111 -4.56 4.68 -10.18
CA SER A 111 -4.94 4.64 -8.78
C SER A 111 -3.83 4.05 -7.93
N MET A 112 -3.67 4.54 -6.71
CA MET A 112 -2.75 4.04 -5.71
C MET A 112 -3.42 3.95 -4.36
N ASP A 113 -3.30 2.80 -3.70
CA ASP A 113 -3.72 2.66 -2.31
C ASP A 113 -2.67 3.27 -1.38
N LEU A 114 -3.03 4.38 -0.74
CA LEU A 114 -2.16 5.14 0.14
C LEU A 114 -1.83 4.38 1.43
N ASN A 115 -2.58 3.34 1.79
CA ASN A 115 -2.25 2.51 2.96
C ASN A 115 -0.90 1.79 2.85
N TYR A 116 -0.37 1.63 1.64
CA TYR A 116 0.97 1.06 1.43
C TYR A 116 2.10 2.08 1.54
N VAL A 117 1.79 3.38 1.50
CA VAL A 117 2.79 4.44 1.30
C VAL A 117 2.68 5.61 2.28
N VAL A 118 1.56 5.69 3.03
CA VAL A 118 1.34 6.65 4.12
C VAL A 118 0.97 5.88 5.40
N GLY A 119 1.69 6.20 6.47
CA GLY A 119 1.42 5.73 7.83
C GLY A 119 1.03 6.87 8.76
N ASN A 120 0.69 6.51 10.00
CA ASN A 120 0.53 7.44 11.11
C ASN A 120 1.58 7.11 12.18
N SER A 121 2.45 8.06 12.47
CA SER A 121 3.43 8.00 13.56
C SER A 121 3.06 9.08 14.58
N TYR A 122 2.60 8.68 15.77
CA TYR A 122 2.38 9.64 16.88
C TYR A 122 1.39 10.78 16.54
N GLY A 123 0.40 10.51 15.69
CA GLY A 123 -0.58 11.50 15.21
C GLY A 123 -0.14 12.28 13.98
N TYR A 124 1.05 12.00 13.43
CA TYR A 124 1.57 12.64 12.23
C TYR A 124 1.52 11.69 11.03
N MET A 125 0.95 12.15 9.92
CA MET A 125 1.02 11.42 8.65
C MET A 125 2.46 11.46 8.12
N GLU A 126 3.02 10.29 7.85
CA GLU A 126 4.39 10.16 7.36
C GLU A 126 4.44 9.20 6.15
N PRO A 127 5.33 9.46 5.18
CA PRO A 127 5.59 8.50 4.12
C PRO A 127 6.26 7.28 4.73
N CYS A 128 5.90 6.10 4.22
CA CYS A 128 6.44 4.84 4.70
C CYS A 128 6.60 3.90 3.53
N ARG A 129 7.64 3.06 3.57
CA ARG A 129 7.82 2.00 2.59
C ARG A 129 7.29 0.72 3.19
N ALA A 130 6.14 0.26 2.72
CA ALA A 130 5.72 -1.11 3.00
C ALA A 130 6.83 -2.07 2.57
N SER A 131 7.36 -2.87 3.51
CA SER A 131 8.47 -3.78 3.22
C SER A 131 7.98 -4.91 2.31
N ASN A 132 8.08 -4.72 0.99
CA ASN A 132 7.96 -5.78 -0.02
C ASN A 132 8.64 -5.42 -1.35
N ALA A 133 9.80 -4.76 -1.28
CA ALA A 133 10.73 -4.78 -2.39
C ALA A 133 12.17 -4.63 -1.88
N ASP A 134 12.99 -5.65 -2.16
CA ASP A 134 14.42 -5.53 -2.39
C ASP A 134 14.66 -4.53 -3.55
N HIS A 135 14.41 -3.23 -3.32
CA HIS A 135 14.81 -2.18 -4.24
C HIS A 135 15.88 -1.34 -3.56
N VAL A 136 17.11 -1.78 -3.84
CA VAL A 136 18.34 -1.00 -3.97
C VAL A 136 18.06 0.50 -3.87
N LEU A 137 18.60 1.10 -2.81
CA LEU A 137 18.80 2.54 -2.73
C LEU A 137 19.34 3.01 -4.08
N LYS A 138 18.54 3.76 -4.86
CA LYS A 138 19.09 4.58 -5.94
C LYS A 138 20.01 5.59 -5.26
N SER A 139 21.29 5.25 -5.13
CA SER A 139 22.34 6.24 -4.99
C SER A 139 22.39 6.97 -6.33
N SER A 140 21.69 8.08 -6.42
CA SER A 140 21.94 9.05 -7.47
C SER A 140 23.34 9.60 -7.23
N SER A 141 24.34 9.06 -7.93
CA SER A 141 25.65 9.69 -8.05
C SER A 141 25.49 10.92 -8.94
N GLU A 142 25.87 12.07 -8.39
CA GLU A 142 26.15 13.32 -9.12
C GLU A 142 27.21 13.14 -10.21
#